data_AF-A0A2R6PZU4-F1
#
_entry.id   AF-A0A2R6PZU4-F1
#
_cell.length_a   1.000
_cell.length_b   1.000
_cell.length_c   1.000
_cell.angle_alpha   90.00
_cell.angle_beta   90.00
_cell.angle_gamma   90.00
#
_symmetry.space_group_name_H-M   'P 1'
#
loop_
_entity.id
_entity.type
_entity.pdbx_description
1 polymer ?
#
loop_
_entity_poly.entity_id
_entity_poly.type
_entity_poly.pdbx_seq_one_letter_code
_entity_poly.pdbx_strand_id
1 'polypeptide(L)'
;MATYTLTVNVNSADLVPLKEAGYKLCIAKRVNDKYDVVWSGSDFFTKNTFQWNVAFQVFGSQKFEGGLLVGSDTEERTIDFGEICTLDKYGSMHPAHGAKDTSGVLRVENQYGAMHLGVNAKLGEKWSAIYLSDKPFYTGEIKLTPIEKVVIWFDSKSETGTMLVGAITDCIELDFTGSAEPQSVKYASDPKTPGKGGWARGEQFILSSTYHIDTDTFSFEPPSAPLVAKLTDIINSQKDRQPSTLSLSALTEFHEQGAAQTFAQYALEHQPDGIRTWEFTHSGHIVESKLKAQEDQDDDLAVRFLQDAYLSVLYSFQGPKYKRLSFDVHGRSSSPTPVVAPDPRSTGELRIIYANRFQAAAAVNGINAMAQNGLNYAAAVRGEDSESLRVKLSLQFPTGNVDQDRRTIVDPLATALFGGAYNFLLPPLFPHAPQFVYETVQW
;
A
#
# COMPACT_ATOMS: atom_id res chain seq x y z
N MET A 1 -19.96 -8.48 16.96
CA MET A 1 -18.63 -9.00 17.33
C MET A 1 -17.58 -8.25 16.53
N ALA A 2 -16.42 -7.97 17.13
CA ALA A 2 -15.31 -7.37 16.39
C ALA A 2 -14.68 -8.41 15.44
N THR A 3 -14.23 -7.95 14.28
CA THR A 3 -13.45 -8.74 13.33
C THR A 3 -12.04 -8.18 13.33
N TYR A 4 -11.06 -9.01 13.69
CA TYR A 4 -9.65 -8.63 13.64
C TYR A 4 -9.12 -8.88 12.25
N THR A 5 -8.25 -7.99 11.77
CA THR A 5 -7.62 -8.11 10.44
C THR A 5 -6.12 -7.91 10.56
N LEU A 6 -5.37 -8.92 10.10
CA LEU A 6 -3.92 -8.91 9.99
C LEU A 6 -3.55 -8.99 8.51
N THR A 7 -2.68 -8.08 8.05
CA THR A 7 -2.04 -8.17 6.73
C THR A 7 -0.54 -8.40 6.86
N VAL A 8 -0.04 -9.48 6.28
CA VAL A 8 1.39 -9.78 6.19
C VAL A 8 1.84 -9.61 4.75
N ASN A 9 2.69 -8.61 4.51
CA ASN A 9 3.28 -8.35 3.22
C ASN A 9 4.67 -8.98 3.15
N VAL A 10 4.92 -9.83 2.17
CA VAL A 10 6.24 -10.42 1.93
C VAL A 10 6.91 -9.62 0.82
N ASN A 11 8.17 -9.23 1.01
CA ASN A 11 8.94 -8.60 -0.06
C ASN A 11 8.93 -9.52 -1.29
N SER A 12 8.59 -8.97 -2.46
CA SER A 12 8.48 -9.74 -3.70
C SER A 12 9.77 -10.47 -4.07
N ALA A 13 10.93 -9.88 -3.76
CA ALA A 13 12.23 -10.50 -3.98
C ALA A 13 12.47 -11.75 -3.11
N ASP A 14 11.71 -11.91 -2.02
CA ASP A 14 11.85 -13.02 -1.07
C ASP A 14 10.90 -14.18 -1.31
N LEU A 15 9.86 -13.99 -2.15
CA LEU A 15 8.86 -15.03 -2.40
C LEU A 15 9.48 -16.32 -2.95
N VAL A 16 10.27 -16.22 -4.03
CA VAL A 16 10.84 -17.40 -4.68
C VAL A 16 11.85 -18.11 -3.76
N PRO A 17 12.85 -17.43 -3.17
CA PRO A 17 13.81 -18.09 -2.28
C PRO A 17 13.17 -18.78 -1.07
N LEU A 18 12.14 -18.15 -0.46
CA LEU A 18 11.45 -18.73 0.68
C LEU A 18 10.64 -19.98 0.28
N LYS A 19 9.93 -19.94 -0.86
CA LYS A 19 9.16 -21.09 -1.35
C LYS A 19 10.03 -22.25 -1.77
N GLU A 20 11.14 -21.98 -2.47
CA GLU A 20 12.12 -23.02 -2.87
C GLU A 20 12.77 -23.67 -1.64
N ALA A 21 12.98 -22.91 -0.57
CA ALA A 21 13.45 -23.44 0.71
C ALA A 21 12.35 -24.12 1.56
N GLY A 22 11.12 -24.22 1.05
CA GLY A 22 10.01 -24.94 1.69
C GLY A 22 9.37 -24.22 2.88
N TYR A 23 9.61 -22.91 3.04
CA TYR A 23 8.98 -22.16 4.12
C TYR A 23 7.47 -22.04 3.93
N LYS A 24 6.75 -21.95 5.06
CA LYS A 24 5.35 -21.59 5.18
C LYS A 24 5.23 -20.35 6.07
N LEU A 25 4.17 -19.58 5.87
CA LEU A 25 3.84 -18.47 6.77
C LEU A 25 3.04 -19.05 7.95
N CYS A 26 3.60 -18.91 9.14
CA CYS A 26 3.05 -19.45 10.37
C CYS A 26 2.48 -18.34 11.26
N ILE A 27 1.34 -18.63 11.88
CA ILE A 27 0.68 -17.80 12.89
C ILE A 27 0.32 -18.69 14.08
N ALA A 28 0.59 -18.22 15.29
CA ALA A 28 0.07 -18.81 16.53
C ALA A 28 -0.65 -17.74 17.35
N LYS A 29 -1.68 -18.15 18.09
CA LYS A 29 -2.50 -17.29 18.95
C LYS A 29 -2.24 -17.64 20.41
N ARG A 30 -2.19 -16.64 21.27
CA ARG A 30 -1.80 -16.80 22.67
C ARG A 30 -2.95 -17.33 23.53
N VAL A 31 -2.71 -18.33 24.36
CA VAL A 31 -3.64 -18.85 25.38
C VAL A 31 -2.89 -19.09 26.67
N ASN A 32 -3.43 -18.67 27.82
CA ASN A 32 -2.77 -18.79 29.13
C ASN A 32 -1.32 -18.27 29.11
N ASP A 33 -1.15 -17.11 28.48
CA ASP A 33 0.13 -16.45 28.27
C ASP A 33 1.15 -17.22 27.41
N LYS A 34 0.77 -18.28 26.68
CA LYS A 34 1.70 -19.03 25.81
C LYS A 34 1.25 -19.17 24.37
N TYR A 35 2.22 -19.38 23.47
CA TYR A 35 2.02 -19.83 22.10
C TYR A 35 2.44 -21.30 21.95
N ASP A 36 1.46 -22.20 21.97
CA ASP A 36 1.74 -23.65 22.01
C ASP A 36 1.43 -24.38 20.70
N VAL A 37 0.57 -23.82 19.85
CA VAL A 37 0.15 -24.50 18.61
C VAL A 37 0.14 -23.53 17.43
N VAL A 38 0.63 -24.00 16.28
CA VAL A 38 0.52 -23.28 15.02
C VAL A 38 -0.93 -23.21 14.59
N TRP A 39 -1.54 -22.04 14.74
CA TRP A 39 -2.93 -21.79 14.36
C TRP A 39 -3.13 -21.85 12.85
N SER A 40 -2.15 -21.37 12.08
CA SER A 40 -2.13 -21.46 10.63
C SER A 40 -0.70 -21.61 10.14
N GLY A 41 -0.43 -22.62 9.33
CA GLY A 41 0.85 -22.80 8.64
C GLY A 41 0.56 -23.14 7.18
N SER A 42 0.54 -22.13 6.31
CA SER A 42 0.14 -22.29 4.92
C SER A 42 1.13 -21.66 3.94
N ASP A 43 0.92 -21.94 2.65
CA ASP A 43 1.57 -21.19 1.60
C ASP A 43 1.20 -19.69 1.67
N PHE A 44 2.02 -18.85 1.06
CA PHE A 44 1.93 -17.39 1.16
C PHE A 44 2.15 -16.71 -0.20
N PHE A 45 1.68 -15.46 -0.28
CA PHE A 45 1.78 -14.55 -1.42
C PHE A 45 2.48 -13.26 -0.99
N THR A 46 2.62 -12.31 -1.91
CA THR A 46 3.13 -10.96 -1.61
C THR A 46 2.30 -10.25 -0.53
N LYS A 47 0.98 -10.48 -0.52
CA LYS A 47 0.04 -9.92 0.44
C LYS A 47 -0.84 -11.04 0.98
N ASN A 48 -0.81 -11.25 2.29
CA ASN A 48 -1.56 -12.30 2.97
C ASN A 48 -2.47 -11.64 3.99
N THR A 49 -3.78 -11.85 3.86
CA THR A 49 -4.77 -11.28 4.78
C THR A 49 -5.38 -12.38 5.62
N PHE A 50 -5.35 -12.20 6.93
CA PHE A 50 -5.94 -13.09 7.91
C PHE A 50 -7.02 -12.33 8.67
N GLN A 51 -8.19 -12.96 8.80
CA GLN A 51 -9.31 -12.38 9.52
C GLN A 51 -9.89 -13.41 10.48
N TRP A 52 -10.26 -12.96 11.68
CA TRP A 52 -10.93 -13.81 12.65
C TRP A 52 -11.91 -13.03 13.51
N ASN A 53 -12.89 -13.75 14.01
CA ASN A 53 -13.78 -13.31 15.06
C ASN A 53 -13.46 -14.08 16.35
N VAL A 54 -13.90 -13.54 17.47
CA VAL A 54 -13.84 -14.23 18.77
C VAL A 54 -14.81 -15.41 18.73
N ALA A 55 -14.31 -16.60 18.44
CA ALA A 55 -15.09 -17.84 18.41
C ALA A 55 -14.17 -19.01 18.78
N PHE A 56 -14.58 -19.80 19.76
CA PHE A 56 -13.76 -20.87 20.33
C PHE A 56 -14.50 -22.20 20.41
N GLN A 57 -13.73 -23.28 20.37
CA GLN A 57 -14.17 -24.60 20.82
C GLN A 57 -13.16 -25.15 21.84
N VAL A 58 -13.62 -26.03 22.70
CA VAL A 58 -12.78 -26.82 23.60
C VAL A 58 -12.89 -28.30 23.26
N PHE A 59 -11.80 -29.03 23.53
CA PHE A 59 -11.69 -30.47 23.29
C PHE A 59 -10.67 -31.10 24.23
N GLY A 60 -10.67 -32.44 24.29
CA GLY A 60 -9.67 -33.26 24.96
C GLY A 60 -8.83 -34.07 23.96
N SER A 61 -7.56 -34.25 24.30
CA SER A 61 -6.61 -35.13 23.60
C SER A 61 -5.86 -36.00 24.61
N GLN A 62 -5.64 -37.27 24.29
CA GLN A 62 -4.92 -38.20 25.14
C GLN A 62 -3.41 -38.01 25.08
N LYS A 63 -2.90 -37.31 24.05
CA LYS A 63 -1.45 -37.20 23.80
C LYS A 63 -1.05 -35.77 23.48
N PHE A 64 0.06 -35.36 24.07
CA PHE A 64 0.85 -34.22 23.63
C PHE A 64 2.21 -34.74 23.16
N GLU A 65 2.59 -34.42 21.92
CA GLU A 65 3.89 -34.78 21.36
C GLU A 65 4.39 -33.65 20.46
N GLY A 66 5.47 -33.01 20.89
CA GLY A 66 6.04 -31.87 20.19
C GLY A 66 6.40 -32.16 18.73
N GLY A 67 6.04 -31.23 17.85
CA GLY A 67 6.26 -31.33 16.41
C GLY A 67 5.21 -32.17 15.68
N LEU A 68 4.29 -32.83 16.38
CA LEU A 68 3.15 -33.50 15.76
C LEU A 68 1.91 -32.58 15.72
N LEU A 69 0.94 -32.97 14.90
CA LEU A 69 -0.35 -32.28 14.82
C LEU A 69 -1.22 -32.60 16.02
N VAL A 70 -1.90 -31.58 16.54
CA VAL A 70 -2.96 -31.76 17.53
C VAL A 70 -4.08 -32.60 16.93
N GLY A 71 -4.44 -33.68 17.64
CA GLY A 71 -5.63 -34.49 17.36
C GLY A 71 -6.61 -34.41 18.53
N SER A 72 -7.89 -34.19 18.23
CA SER A 72 -8.95 -34.28 19.23
C SER A 72 -9.41 -35.72 19.39
N ASP A 73 -9.40 -36.23 20.62
CA ASP A 73 -9.94 -37.55 20.97
C ASP A 73 -11.37 -37.46 21.53
N THR A 74 -11.84 -36.26 21.84
CA THR A 74 -13.23 -36.00 22.28
C THR A 74 -13.98 -35.20 21.22
N GLU A 75 -15.27 -34.95 21.47
CA GLU A 75 -16.04 -34.00 20.68
C GLU A 75 -15.51 -32.57 20.86
N GLU A 76 -15.44 -31.83 19.77
CA GLU A 76 -15.14 -30.40 19.79
C GLU A 76 -16.43 -29.63 20.10
N ARG A 77 -16.43 -28.84 21.17
CA ARG A 77 -17.62 -28.11 21.64
C ARG A 77 -17.40 -26.62 21.59
N THR A 78 -18.26 -25.93 20.85
CA THR A 78 -18.31 -24.47 20.86
C THR A 78 -18.59 -23.96 22.26
N ILE A 79 -17.87 -22.92 22.66
CA ILE A 79 -17.93 -22.33 23.99
C ILE A 79 -17.71 -20.82 23.88
N ASP A 80 -18.52 -20.04 24.60
CA ASP A 80 -18.33 -18.59 24.76
C ASP A 80 -17.66 -18.27 26.11
N PHE A 81 -17.14 -17.05 26.26
CA PHE A 81 -16.56 -16.60 27.52
C PHE A 81 -17.57 -16.70 28.67
N GLY A 82 -17.10 -17.16 29.83
CA GLY A 82 -17.91 -17.38 31.04
C GLY A 82 -18.56 -18.77 31.12
N GLU A 83 -18.71 -19.46 29.99
CA GLU A 83 -19.33 -20.78 29.94
C GLU A 83 -18.36 -21.90 30.37
N ILE A 84 -18.95 -23.06 30.68
CA ILE A 84 -18.25 -24.28 31.10
C ILE A 84 -18.65 -25.43 30.16
N CYS A 85 -17.67 -26.17 29.65
CA CYS A 85 -17.88 -27.51 29.09
C CYS A 85 -17.47 -28.58 30.11
N THR A 86 -18.18 -29.71 30.14
CA THR A 86 -17.84 -30.83 31.02
C THR A 86 -17.37 -32.01 30.20
N LEU A 87 -16.15 -32.47 30.44
CA LEU A 87 -15.66 -33.76 29.98
C LEU A 87 -16.06 -34.80 31.03
N ASP A 88 -17.00 -35.67 30.71
CA ASP A 88 -17.53 -36.63 31.68
C ASP A 88 -16.55 -37.79 31.96
N LYS A 89 -16.89 -38.59 32.97
CA LYS A 89 -16.10 -39.76 33.37
C LYS A 89 -15.98 -40.87 32.30
N TYR A 90 -16.70 -40.76 31.19
CA TYR A 90 -16.66 -41.70 30.08
C TYR A 90 -15.90 -41.16 28.86
N GLY A 91 -15.41 -39.92 28.93
CA GLY A 91 -14.60 -39.30 27.89
C GLY A 91 -15.43 -38.53 26.85
N SER A 92 -16.71 -38.25 27.11
CA SER A 92 -17.54 -37.43 26.22
C SER A 92 -17.53 -35.97 26.67
N MET A 93 -17.22 -35.07 25.73
CA MET A 93 -17.27 -33.63 25.95
C MET A 93 -18.70 -33.13 25.71
N HIS A 94 -19.35 -32.63 26.75
CA HIS A 94 -20.72 -32.14 26.68
C HIS A 94 -20.79 -30.69 26.18
N PRO A 95 -21.92 -30.27 25.56
CA PRO A 95 -22.13 -28.89 25.16
C PRO A 95 -21.92 -27.89 26.31
N ALA A 96 -21.49 -26.67 25.95
CA ALA A 96 -21.29 -25.60 26.91
C ALA A 96 -22.58 -25.25 27.65
N HIS A 97 -22.44 -24.90 28.94
CA HIS A 97 -23.52 -24.44 29.80
C HIS A 97 -23.01 -23.36 30.77
N GLY A 98 -23.94 -22.75 31.51
CA GLY A 98 -23.64 -21.61 32.37
C GLY A 98 -23.97 -20.27 31.70
N ALA A 99 -23.59 -19.18 32.35
CA ALA A 99 -23.86 -17.83 31.85
C ALA A 99 -22.65 -17.30 31.09
N LYS A 100 -22.90 -16.72 29.91
CA LYS A 100 -21.90 -15.98 29.15
C LYS A 100 -21.50 -14.72 29.90
N ASP A 101 -20.22 -14.36 29.86
CA ASP A 101 -19.69 -13.14 30.45
C ASP A 101 -18.63 -12.47 29.54
N THR A 102 -17.98 -11.43 30.07
CA THR A 102 -16.89 -10.72 29.39
C THR A 102 -15.54 -10.95 30.07
N SER A 103 -15.37 -12.06 30.79
CA SER A 103 -14.15 -12.36 31.55
C SER A 103 -12.96 -12.72 30.65
N GLY A 104 -13.22 -13.13 29.41
CA GLY A 104 -12.19 -13.70 28.53
C GLY A 104 -11.79 -15.12 28.90
N VAL A 105 -12.51 -15.77 29.82
CA VAL A 105 -12.19 -17.11 30.34
C VAL A 105 -13.15 -18.15 29.77
N LEU A 106 -12.58 -19.23 29.23
CA LEU A 106 -13.27 -20.48 28.91
C LEU A 106 -13.00 -21.47 30.03
N ARG A 107 -14.01 -22.25 30.43
CA ARG A 107 -13.85 -23.23 31.51
C ARG A 107 -14.14 -24.63 31.02
N VAL A 108 -13.31 -25.57 31.46
CA VAL A 108 -13.53 -27.00 31.22
C VAL A 108 -13.47 -27.74 32.55
N GLU A 109 -14.57 -28.40 32.90
CA GLU A 109 -14.64 -29.32 34.04
C GLU A 109 -14.29 -30.73 33.55
N ASN A 110 -13.15 -31.26 33.99
CA ASN A 110 -12.70 -32.61 33.65
C ASN A 110 -13.08 -33.60 34.76
N GLN A 111 -13.89 -34.60 34.41
CA GLN A 111 -14.31 -35.71 35.28
C GLN A 111 -13.79 -37.07 34.78
N TYR A 112 -13.04 -37.10 33.68
CA TYR A 112 -12.52 -38.32 33.06
C TYR A 112 -11.31 -38.89 33.80
N GLY A 113 -10.33 -38.04 34.07
CA GLY A 113 -8.97 -38.43 34.44
C GLY A 113 -7.94 -37.71 33.56
N ALA A 114 -6.71 -38.22 33.52
CA ALA A 114 -5.61 -37.59 32.78
C ALA A 114 -6.00 -37.29 31.31
N MET A 115 -6.09 -36.01 30.97
CA MET A 115 -6.46 -35.53 29.63
C MET A 115 -5.73 -34.22 29.31
N HIS A 116 -5.20 -34.08 28.11
CA HIS A 116 -4.72 -32.78 27.62
C HIS A 116 -5.91 -31.99 27.11
N LEU A 117 -6.10 -30.77 27.59
CA LEU A 117 -7.23 -29.92 27.23
C LEU A 117 -6.78 -28.85 26.24
N GLY A 118 -7.53 -28.72 25.16
CA GLY A 118 -7.18 -27.85 24.04
C GLY A 118 -8.26 -26.84 23.70
N VAL A 119 -7.85 -25.84 22.92
CA VAL A 119 -8.73 -24.79 22.40
C VAL A 119 -8.55 -24.72 20.90
N ASN A 120 -9.65 -24.77 20.15
CA ASN A 120 -9.69 -24.35 18.75
C ASN A 120 -10.17 -22.91 18.64
N ALA A 121 -9.70 -22.19 17.63
CA ALA A 121 -10.25 -20.90 17.24
C ALA A 121 -10.47 -20.83 15.73
N LYS A 122 -11.41 -19.98 15.31
CA LYS A 122 -11.69 -19.73 13.89
C LYS A 122 -10.69 -18.76 13.27
N LEU A 123 -10.07 -19.18 12.17
CA LEU A 123 -9.38 -18.29 11.23
C LEU A 123 -10.14 -18.30 9.91
N GLY A 124 -10.78 -17.17 9.58
CA GLY A 124 -11.87 -17.12 8.60
C GLY A 124 -12.99 -18.08 9.03
N GLU A 125 -13.30 -19.06 8.17
CA GLU A 125 -14.32 -20.08 8.46
C GLU A 125 -13.75 -21.41 8.98
N LYS A 126 -12.43 -21.54 9.10
CA LYS A 126 -11.79 -22.80 9.49
C LYS A 126 -11.49 -22.82 10.99
N TRP A 127 -11.88 -23.92 11.65
CA TRP A 127 -11.45 -24.23 13.01
C TRP A 127 -10.07 -24.88 13.00
N SER A 128 -9.20 -24.45 13.90
CA SER A 128 -7.89 -25.07 14.10
C SER A 128 -7.44 -24.85 15.54
N ALA A 129 -6.64 -25.78 16.06
CA ALA A 129 -6.10 -25.71 17.40
C ALA A 129 -5.17 -24.50 17.56
N ILE A 130 -5.34 -23.77 18.65
CA ILE A 130 -4.46 -22.67 19.10
C ILE A 130 -3.73 -23.00 20.40
N TYR A 131 -4.18 -24.04 21.10
CA TYR A 131 -3.64 -24.45 22.38
C TYR A 131 -3.92 -25.93 22.63
N LEU A 132 -2.96 -26.59 23.27
CA LEU A 132 -3.12 -27.88 23.92
C LEU A 132 -2.22 -27.89 25.15
N SER A 133 -2.76 -28.24 26.32
CA SER A 133 -1.95 -28.31 27.55
C SER A 133 -0.81 -29.31 27.40
N ASP A 134 0.42 -28.92 27.73
CA ASP A 134 1.62 -29.77 27.66
C ASP A 134 1.55 -30.98 28.62
N LYS A 135 0.97 -30.77 29.80
CA LYS A 135 0.73 -31.78 30.83
C LYS A 135 -0.74 -32.17 30.87
N PRO A 136 -1.05 -33.45 31.09
CA PRO A 136 -2.44 -33.86 31.24
C PRO A 136 -3.01 -33.27 32.53
N PHE A 137 -4.22 -32.73 32.43
CA PHE A 137 -5.03 -32.29 33.55
C PHE A 137 -5.88 -33.48 34.03
N TYR A 138 -5.90 -33.75 35.34
CA TYR A 138 -6.53 -34.97 35.87
C TYR A 138 -8.02 -34.84 36.13
N THR A 139 -8.43 -34.01 37.08
CA THR A 139 -9.84 -33.81 37.42
C THR A 139 -10.07 -32.41 38.00
N GLY A 140 -11.25 -31.86 37.79
CA GLY A 140 -11.67 -30.54 38.27
C GLY A 140 -11.80 -29.50 37.15
N GLU A 141 -11.91 -28.24 37.54
CA GLU A 141 -12.05 -27.12 36.60
C GLU A 141 -10.69 -26.56 36.19
N ILE A 142 -10.46 -26.41 34.88
CA ILE A 142 -9.37 -25.61 34.33
C ILE A 142 -9.93 -24.33 33.67
N LYS A 143 -9.14 -23.25 33.76
CA LYS A 143 -9.39 -21.99 33.08
C LYS A 143 -8.46 -21.86 31.89
N LEU A 144 -9.02 -21.52 30.74
CA LEU A 144 -8.32 -21.28 29.49
C LEU A 144 -8.63 -19.85 29.07
N THR A 145 -7.60 -19.02 28.91
CA THR A 145 -7.74 -17.59 28.60
C THR A 145 -7.07 -17.29 27.27
N PRO A 146 -7.82 -17.35 26.16
CA PRO A 146 -7.35 -16.85 24.87
C PRO A 146 -7.11 -15.34 24.94
N ILE A 147 -5.97 -14.90 24.40
CA ILE A 147 -5.59 -13.50 24.33
C ILE A 147 -5.51 -13.12 22.85
N GLU A 148 -5.97 -11.92 22.49
CA GLU A 148 -5.89 -11.39 21.12
C GLU A 148 -4.48 -10.89 20.79
N LYS A 149 -3.48 -11.75 21.04
CA LYS A 149 -2.10 -11.58 20.62
C LYS A 149 -1.72 -12.72 19.70
N VAL A 150 -1.01 -12.40 18.63
CA VAL A 150 -0.54 -13.36 17.64
C VAL A 150 0.96 -13.21 17.43
N VAL A 151 1.65 -14.34 17.24
CA VAL A 151 3.04 -14.36 16.79
C VAL A 151 3.09 -14.89 15.36
N ILE A 152 3.92 -14.25 14.54
CA ILE A 152 4.03 -14.51 13.10
C ILE A 152 5.49 -14.80 12.76
N TRP A 153 5.73 -15.84 11.97
CA TRP A 153 7.07 -16.24 11.53
C TRP A 153 7.03 -17.09 10.26
N PHE A 154 8.20 -17.39 9.70
CA PHE A 154 8.35 -18.35 8.62
C PHE A 154 9.01 -19.62 9.15
N ASP A 155 8.43 -20.77 8.88
CA ASP A 155 9.02 -22.07 9.22
C ASP A 155 8.80 -23.10 8.12
N SER A 156 9.76 -24.00 7.92
CA SER A 156 9.73 -25.03 6.89
C SER A 156 9.26 -26.39 7.41
N LYS A 157 9.16 -26.56 8.74
CA LYS A 157 8.81 -27.84 9.37
C LYS A 157 7.37 -27.89 9.87
N SER A 158 6.83 -26.75 10.29
CA SER A 158 5.52 -26.68 10.91
C SER A 158 4.40 -26.48 9.90
N GLU A 159 3.22 -26.97 10.26
CA GLU A 159 1.96 -26.73 9.57
C GLU A 159 0.82 -26.50 10.56
N THR A 160 -0.37 -26.15 10.07
CA THR A 160 -1.55 -25.91 10.92
C THR A 160 -1.79 -27.07 11.89
N GLY A 161 -1.87 -26.77 13.18
CA GLY A 161 -2.05 -27.73 14.26
C GLY A 161 -0.76 -28.28 14.84
N THR A 162 0.42 -27.92 14.35
CA THR A 162 1.70 -28.40 14.90
C THR A 162 1.87 -27.92 16.34
N MET A 163 2.10 -28.85 17.27
CA MET A 163 2.46 -28.59 18.66
C MET A 163 3.89 -28.07 18.75
N LEU A 164 4.06 -26.88 19.30
CA LEU A 164 5.34 -26.19 19.39
C LEU A 164 6.08 -26.62 20.66
N VAL A 165 7.36 -26.99 20.51
CA VAL A 165 8.24 -27.42 21.62
C VAL A 165 9.62 -26.78 21.60
N GLY A 166 9.90 -25.96 20.59
CA GLY A 166 11.16 -25.25 20.44
C GLY A 166 10.92 -23.77 20.26
N ALA A 167 11.96 -22.97 20.50
CA ALA A 167 11.87 -21.53 20.33
C ALA A 167 11.47 -21.15 18.89
N ILE A 168 10.62 -20.13 18.76
CA ILE A 168 10.21 -19.57 17.48
C ILE A 168 11.19 -18.43 17.15
N THR A 169 12.07 -18.64 16.19
CA THR A 169 13.05 -17.62 15.79
C THR A 169 12.46 -16.66 14.76
N ASP A 170 13.11 -15.52 14.56
CA ASP A 170 12.79 -14.58 13.49
C ASP A 170 11.32 -14.09 13.47
N CYS A 171 10.69 -14.02 14.65
CA CYS A 171 9.25 -13.77 14.79
C CYS A 171 8.92 -12.34 15.20
N ILE A 172 7.65 -11.97 15.02
CA ILE A 172 7.05 -10.72 15.51
C ILE A 172 5.75 -11.03 16.27
N GLU A 173 5.62 -10.47 17.48
CA GLU A 173 4.36 -10.45 18.23
C GLU A 173 3.55 -9.22 17.86
N LEU A 174 2.26 -9.40 17.58
CA LEU A 174 1.30 -8.32 17.38
C LEU A 174 0.17 -8.43 18.40
N ASP A 175 -0.14 -7.30 19.03
CA ASP A 175 -1.16 -7.19 20.06
C ASP A 175 -2.41 -6.49 19.53
N PHE A 176 -3.52 -7.21 19.50
CA PHE A 176 -4.86 -6.73 19.17
C PHE A 176 -5.75 -6.60 20.42
N THR A 177 -5.18 -6.75 21.62
CA THR A 177 -5.92 -6.61 22.87
C THR A 177 -6.47 -5.20 22.99
N GLY A 178 -7.79 -5.09 23.16
CA GLY A 178 -8.48 -3.80 23.31
C GLY A 178 -8.65 -2.98 22.02
N SER A 179 -8.16 -3.46 20.87
CA SER A 179 -8.37 -2.78 19.58
C SER A 179 -8.49 -3.76 18.41
N ALA A 180 -9.58 -3.63 17.66
CA ALA A 180 -9.81 -4.39 16.42
C ALA A 180 -9.32 -3.65 15.17
N GLU A 181 -8.54 -2.58 15.33
CA GLU A 181 -7.97 -1.85 14.21
C GLU A 181 -7.08 -2.76 13.35
N PRO A 182 -7.20 -2.72 12.01
CA PRO A 182 -6.38 -3.53 11.12
C PRO A 182 -4.88 -3.28 11.34
N GLN A 183 -4.09 -4.34 11.48
CA GLN A 183 -2.64 -4.25 11.59
C GLN A 183 -1.97 -4.83 10.35
N SER A 184 -0.88 -4.19 9.91
CA SER A 184 -0.12 -4.58 8.74
C SER A 184 1.37 -4.59 9.05
N VAL A 185 2.05 -5.66 8.63
CA VAL A 185 3.51 -5.81 8.74
C VAL A 185 4.10 -6.19 7.40
N LYS A 186 5.38 -5.88 7.21
CA LYS A 186 6.16 -6.28 6.05
C LYS A 186 7.35 -7.12 6.48
N TYR A 187 7.54 -8.26 5.84
CA TYR A 187 8.66 -9.16 6.04
C TYR A 187 9.71 -8.97 4.94
N ALA A 188 10.98 -9.02 5.32
CA ALA A 188 12.09 -9.15 4.41
C ALA A 188 13.06 -10.21 4.94
N SER A 189 13.45 -11.15 4.07
CA SER A 189 14.43 -12.17 4.40
C SER A 189 15.85 -11.64 4.23
N ASP A 190 16.79 -12.16 5.01
CA ASP A 190 18.23 -12.01 4.78
C ASP A 190 18.57 -12.60 3.41
N PRO A 191 19.26 -11.83 2.53
CA PRO A 191 19.67 -12.32 1.21
C PRO A 191 20.55 -13.58 1.21
N LYS A 192 21.26 -13.84 2.32
CA LYS A 192 22.21 -14.95 2.44
C LYS A 192 21.61 -16.17 3.15
N THR A 193 20.58 -15.97 3.95
CA THR A 193 19.94 -17.04 4.74
C THR A 193 18.42 -16.89 4.66
N PRO A 194 17.78 -17.43 3.61
CA PRO A 194 16.33 -17.41 3.46
C PRO A 194 15.61 -17.91 4.72
N GLY A 195 14.61 -17.17 5.18
CA GLY A 195 13.80 -17.44 6.37
C GLY A 195 14.30 -16.76 7.64
N LYS A 196 15.59 -16.39 7.71
CA LYS A 196 16.07 -15.45 8.72
C LYS A 196 15.81 -14.05 8.24
N GLY A 197 15.01 -13.26 8.93
CA GLY A 197 14.48 -12.03 8.36
C GLY A 197 14.18 -10.97 9.39
N GLY A 198 13.72 -9.83 8.90
CA GLY A 198 13.31 -8.70 9.69
C GLY A 198 11.90 -8.27 9.34
N TRP A 199 11.27 -7.57 10.28
CA TRP A 199 9.92 -7.06 10.13
C TRP A 199 9.94 -5.54 10.04
N ALA A 200 8.95 -4.98 9.37
CA ALA A 200 8.70 -3.55 9.36
C ALA A 200 7.21 -3.27 9.57
N ARG A 201 6.92 -2.18 10.28
CA ARG A 201 5.56 -1.66 10.49
C ARG A 201 5.56 -0.20 10.11
N GLY A 202 4.88 0.13 9.01
CA GLY A 202 4.99 1.46 8.40
C GLY A 202 6.44 1.78 8.03
N GLU A 203 6.96 2.90 8.53
CA GLU A 203 8.34 3.37 8.28
C GLU A 203 9.34 2.95 9.36
N GLN A 204 8.99 1.99 10.22
CA GLN A 204 9.84 1.54 11.32
C GLN A 204 10.27 0.08 11.14
N PHE A 205 11.55 -0.19 11.34
CA PHE A 205 12.04 -1.55 11.53
C PHE A 205 11.65 -2.07 12.89
N ILE A 206 11.19 -3.31 12.90
CA ILE A 206 10.99 -4.09 14.11
C ILE A 206 12.02 -5.20 14.05
N LEU A 207 12.93 -5.19 15.03
CA LEU A 207 13.89 -6.27 15.17
C LEU A 207 13.13 -7.56 15.43
N SER A 208 13.48 -8.60 14.67
CA SER A 208 12.96 -9.92 14.93
C SER A 208 13.37 -10.39 16.31
N SER A 209 12.49 -11.17 16.92
CA SER A 209 12.71 -11.74 18.23
C SER A 209 12.66 -13.26 18.16
N THR A 210 13.35 -13.91 19.07
CA THR A 210 13.13 -15.32 19.38
C THR A 210 12.11 -15.40 20.51
N TYR A 211 11.01 -16.11 20.32
CA TYR A 211 10.08 -16.47 21.39
C TYR A 211 10.51 -17.80 22.00
N HIS A 212 10.78 -17.81 23.31
CA HIS A 212 11.14 -19.02 24.07
C HIS A 212 9.90 -19.59 24.77
N ILE A 213 9.42 -20.73 24.27
CA ILE A 213 8.17 -21.37 24.74
C ILE A 213 8.22 -21.76 26.22
N ASP A 214 9.36 -22.30 26.66
CA ASP A 214 9.52 -22.82 28.02
C ASP A 214 9.45 -21.73 29.08
N THR A 215 9.99 -20.56 28.76
CA THR A 215 10.09 -19.42 29.68
C THR A 215 9.06 -18.33 29.43
N ASP A 216 8.29 -18.40 28.34
CA ASP A 216 7.38 -17.36 27.87
C ASP A 216 8.08 -15.98 27.80
N THR A 217 9.24 -15.94 27.14
CA THR A 217 10.05 -14.72 27.01
C THR A 217 10.50 -14.49 25.59
N PHE A 218 10.60 -13.22 25.20
CA PHE A 218 11.22 -12.81 23.95
C PHE A 218 12.68 -12.42 24.18
N SER A 219 13.58 -12.87 23.31
CA SER A 219 14.95 -12.35 23.22
C SER A 219 15.18 -11.69 21.87
N PHE A 220 15.86 -10.55 21.86
CA PHE A 220 16.21 -9.87 20.62
C PHE A 220 17.31 -10.62 19.86
N GLU A 221 17.15 -10.71 18.55
CA GLU A 221 18.20 -11.20 17.67
C GLU A 221 18.92 -10.01 17.00
N PRO A 222 20.25 -9.89 17.11
CA PRO A 222 20.99 -8.84 16.42
C PRO A 222 20.90 -9.08 14.90
N PRO A 223 20.43 -8.10 14.12
CA PRO A 223 20.25 -8.28 12.69
C PRO A 223 21.61 -8.36 11.99
N SER A 224 21.68 -9.15 10.92
CA SER A 224 22.86 -9.19 10.07
C SER A 224 23.04 -7.87 9.30
N ALA A 225 24.28 -7.48 8.99
CA ALA A 225 24.52 -6.28 8.17
C ALA A 225 23.82 -6.35 6.79
N PRO A 226 23.80 -7.49 6.07
CA PRO A 226 23.01 -7.64 4.84
C PRO A 226 21.51 -7.42 5.04
N LEU A 227 20.94 -7.92 6.14
CA LEU A 227 19.53 -7.71 6.45
C LEU A 227 19.23 -6.24 6.73
N VAL A 228 20.08 -5.56 7.51
CA VAL A 228 19.95 -4.12 7.77
C VAL A 228 20.03 -3.31 6.49
N ALA A 229 20.98 -3.62 5.60
CA ALA A 229 21.11 -2.94 4.31
C ALA A 229 19.86 -3.10 3.45
N LYS A 230 19.38 -4.34 3.30
CA LYS A 230 18.15 -4.62 2.53
C LYS A 230 16.92 -3.94 3.11
N LEU A 231 16.76 -3.99 4.43
CA LEU A 231 15.70 -3.31 5.15
C LEU A 231 15.77 -1.79 4.91
N THR A 232 16.98 -1.21 4.99
CA THR A 232 17.24 0.20 4.70
C THR A 232 16.88 0.54 3.26
N ASP A 233 17.24 -0.29 2.28
CA ASP A 233 16.86 -0.11 0.87
C ASP A 233 15.35 -0.22 0.66
N ILE A 234 14.66 -1.09 1.41
CA ILE A 234 13.20 -1.18 1.39
C ILE A 234 12.57 0.11 1.93
N ILE A 235 13.09 0.67 3.03
CA ILE A 235 12.56 1.94 3.56
C ILE A 235 12.95 3.11 2.66
N ASN A 236 14.17 3.13 2.13
CA ASN A 236 14.62 4.19 1.25
C ASN A 236 13.87 4.15 -0.08
N SER A 237 13.62 2.98 -0.67
CA SER A 237 12.70 2.87 -1.81
C SER A 237 11.25 3.25 -1.48
N GLN A 238 10.86 3.22 -0.19
CA GLN A 238 9.59 3.78 0.28
C GLN A 238 9.65 5.30 0.55
N LYS A 239 10.84 5.88 0.76
CA LYS A 239 11.07 7.33 0.99
C LYS A 239 11.40 8.10 -0.30
N ASP A 240 12.11 7.46 -1.23
CA ASP A 240 12.34 7.91 -2.62
C ASP A 240 11.05 7.80 -3.45
N ARG A 241 10.02 7.15 -2.89
CA ARG A 241 8.60 7.40 -3.21
C ARG A 241 8.09 8.40 -2.18
N GLN A 242 8.32 9.70 -2.39
CA GLN A 242 7.48 10.66 -1.70
C GLN A 242 6.02 10.30 -2.06
N PRO A 243 5.03 10.44 -1.17
CA PRO A 243 3.66 10.42 -1.64
C PRO A 243 3.54 11.58 -2.63
N SER A 244 3.18 11.31 -3.89
CA SER A 244 2.66 12.36 -4.76
C SER A 244 1.71 13.21 -3.93
N THR A 245 2.04 14.50 -3.77
CA THR A 245 1.13 15.47 -3.14
C THR A 245 -0.14 15.59 -3.96
N LEU A 246 -0.08 15.11 -5.20
CA LEU A 246 -1.17 15.05 -6.16
C LEU A 246 -2.27 14.07 -5.72
N SER A 247 -3.48 14.60 -5.61
CA SER A 247 -4.69 13.81 -5.39
C SER A 247 -5.77 14.25 -6.35
N LEU A 248 -6.55 13.29 -6.86
CA LEU A 248 -7.65 13.54 -7.76
C LEU A 248 -8.98 13.31 -7.02
N SER A 249 -9.87 14.29 -7.05
CA SER A 249 -11.25 14.12 -6.60
C SER A 249 -12.15 13.93 -7.81
N ALA A 250 -12.96 12.89 -7.86
CA ALA A 250 -13.97 12.74 -8.91
C ALA A 250 -15.37 12.83 -8.32
N LEU A 251 -16.24 13.61 -8.97
CA LEU A 251 -17.64 13.75 -8.60
C LEU A 251 -18.50 13.20 -9.73
N THR A 252 -19.31 12.20 -9.43
CA THR A 252 -20.27 11.60 -10.35
C THR A 252 -21.68 11.75 -9.83
N GLU A 253 -22.56 12.33 -10.64
CA GLU A 253 -23.95 12.55 -10.29
C GLU A 253 -24.85 11.65 -11.15
N PHE A 254 -25.71 10.87 -10.51
CA PHE A 254 -26.61 9.91 -11.15
C PHE A 254 -28.02 10.47 -11.32
N HIS A 255 -28.77 9.93 -12.29
CA HIS A 255 -30.18 10.31 -12.50
C HIS A 255 -31.10 9.78 -11.40
N GLU A 256 -30.84 8.57 -10.90
CA GLU A 256 -31.74 7.85 -10.00
C GLU A 256 -31.33 7.98 -8.53
N GLN A 257 -32.31 7.93 -7.62
CA GLN A 257 -32.04 7.88 -6.17
C GLN A 257 -31.50 6.49 -5.82
N GLY A 258 -30.43 6.44 -5.01
CA GLY A 258 -29.79 5.19 -4.59
C GLY A 258 -28.69 4.67 -5.53
N ALA A 259 -28.67 5.09 -6.80
CA ALA A 259 -27.62 4.72 -7.77
C ALA A 259 -26.21 5.11 -7.31
N ALA A 260 -26.09 6.26 -6.63
CA ALA A 260 -24.84 6.74 -6.06
C ALA A 260 -24.28 5.80 -4.97
N GLN A 261 -25.15 5.27 -4.11
CA GLN A 261 -24.75 4.31 -3.08
C GLN A 261 -24.28 2.99 -3.71
N THR A 262 -25.04 2.47 -4.69
CA THR A 262 -24.69 1.24 -5.39
C THR A 262 -23.38 1.37 -6.16
N PHE A 263 -23.14 2.51 -6.83
CA PHE A 263 -21.89 2.77 -7.53
C PHE A 263 -20.72 2.90 -6.55
N ALA A 264 -20.87 3.62 -5.44
CA ALA A 264 -19.81 3.76 -4.44
C ALA A 264 -19.39 2.40 -3.86
N GLN A 265 -20.35 1.52 -3.56
CA GLN A 265 -20.06 0.17 -3.09
C GLN A 265 -19.36 -0.68 -4.16
N TYR A 266 -19.86 -0.66 -5.40
CA TYR A 266 -19.23 -1.35 -6.52
C TYR A 266 -17.78 -0.88 -6.74
N ALA A 267 -17.55 0.43 -6.71
CA ALA A 267 -16.23 1.00 -6.92
C ALA A 267 -15.25 0.58 -5.82
N LEU A 268 -15.66 0.55 -4.55
CA LEU A 268 -14.83 0.07 -3.44
C LEU A 268 -14.36 -1.38 -3.61
N GLU A 269 -15.20 -2.23 -4.21
CA GLU A 269 -14.88 -3.65 -4.48
C GLU A 269 -13.97 -3.84 -5.72
N HIS A 270 -13.85 -2.81 -6.57
CA HIS A 270 -13.13 -2.86 -7.85
C HIS A 270 -11.98 -1.85 -7.90
N GLN A 271 -11.19 -1.77 -6.81
CA GLN A 271 -10.01 -0.90 -6.76
C GLN A 271 -8.97 -1.33 -7.82
N PRO A 272 -8.61 -0.45 -8.77
CA PRO A 272 -7.56 -0.73 -9.74
C PRO A 272 -6.17 -0.83 -9.11
N ASP A 273 -5.32 -1.70 -9.67
CA ASP A 273 -3.91 -1.82 -9.28
C ASP A 273 -3.17 -0.49 -9.47
N GLY A 274 -2.25 -0.16 -8.55
CA GLY A 274 -1.46 1.07 -8.62
C GLY A 274 -2.12 2.30 -8.00
N ILE A 275 -3.25 2.15 -7.31
CA ILE A 275 -3.91 3.22 -6.54
C ILE A 275 -3.72 3.01 -5.04
N ARG A 276 -3.24 4.04 -4.34
CA ARG A 276 -3.05 4.05 -2.88
C ARG A 276 -4.28 4.51 -2.11
N THR A 277 -4.97 5.54 -2.59
CA THR A 277 -6.20 6.04 -1.96
C THR A 277 -7.33 5.87 -2.96
N TRP A 278 -8.38 5.16 -2.53
CA TRP A 278 -9.55 4.80 -3.34
C TRP A 278 -10.79 4.94 -2.47
N GLU A 279 -11.12 6.18 -2.12
CA GLU A 279 -12.18 6.50 -1.16
C GLU A 279 -13.40 7.06 -1.89
N PHE A 280 -14.60 6.68 -1.42
CA PHE A 280 -15.87 7.10 -1.99
C PHE A 280 -16.83 7.50 -0.87
N THR A 281 -17.49 8.64 -1.04
CA THR A 281 -18.59 9.12 -0.21
C THR A 281 -19.79 9.42 -1.09
N HIS A 282 -21.00 9.14 -0.63
CA HIS A 282 -22.20 9.41 -1.41
C HIS A 282 -23.19 10.25 -0.62
N SER A 283 -23.92 11.13 -1.32
CA SER A 283 -25.02 11.91 -0.77
C SER A 283 -26.11 12.07 -1.82
N GLY A 284 -27.27 11.46 -1.57
CA GLY A 284 -28.40 11.45 -2.51
C GLY A 284 -28.03 10.83 -3.87
N HIS A 285 -27.84 11.69 -4.87
CA HIS A 285 -27.53 11.31 -6.25
C HIS A 285 -26.04 11.45 -6.59
N ILE A 286 -25.23 11.95 -5.68
CA ILE A 286 -23.84 12.31 -5.93
C ILE A 286 -22.92 11.31 -5.25
N VAL A 287 -21.89 10.90 -5.96
CA VAL A 287 -20.71 10.21 -5.44
C VAL A 287 -19.54 11.14 -5.58
N GLU A 288 -18.87 11.40 -4.47
CA GLU A 288 -17.57 12.06 -4.41
C GLU A 288 -16.52 11.01 -4.10
N SER A 289 -15.36 11.15 -4.72
CA SER A 289 -14.25 10.24 -4.52
C SER A 289 -12.96 10.99 -4.27
N LYS A 290 -12.02 10.34 -3.61
CA LYS A 290 -10.67 10.84 -3.37
C LYS A 290 -9.66 9.77 -3.75
N LEU A 291 -8.84 10.10 -4.74
CA LEU A 291 -7.97 9.17 -5.44
C LEU A 291 -6.51 9.60 -5.32
N LYS A 292 -5.61 8.66 -5.06
CA LYS A 292 -4.15 8.89 -5.06
C LYS A 292 -3.42 7.71 -5.66
N ALA A 293 -2.40 7.97 -6.48
CA ALA A 293 -1.58 6.93 -7.07
C ALA A 293 -0.67 6.29 -6.01
N GLN A 294 -0.29 5.03 -6.24
CA GLN A 294 0.57 4.25 -5.35
C GLN A 294 2.06 4.52 -5.58
N GLU A 295 2.42 5.00 -6.76
CA GLU A 295 3.79 5.35 -7.15
C GLU A 295 3.86 6.84 -7.49
N ASP A 296 5.03 7.44 -7.28
CA ASP A 296 5.32 8.75 -7.87
C ASP A 296 5.42 8.58 -9.38
N GLN A 297 4.48 9.20 -10.07
CA GLN A 297 4.50 9.42 -11.49
C GLN A 297 4.63 10.92 -11.72
N ASP A 298 5.09 11.32 -12.90
CA ASP A 298 4.93 12.69 -13.36
C ASP A 298 3.48 13.15 -13.13
N ASP A 299 3.26 14.37 -12.64
CA ASP A 299 1.94 14.87 -12.25
C ASP A 299 0.88 14.67 -13.35
N ASP A 300 1.25 14.82 -14.63
CA ASP A 300 0.31 14.61 -15.75
C ASP A 300 0.03 13.12 -16.02
N LEU A 301 1.04 12.25 -15.85
CA LEU A 301 0.84 10.80 -15.93
C LEU A 301 -0.01 10.30 -14.76
N ALA A 302 0.22 10.81 -13.55
CA ALA A 302 -0.55 10.49 -12.36
C ALA A 302 -2.03 10.89 -12.50
N VAL A 303 -2.30 12.11 -12.98
CA VAL A 303 -3.67 12.58 -13.25
C VAL A 303 -4.35 11.67 -14.27
N ARG A 304 -3.67 11.39 -15.39
CA ARG A 304 -4.23 10.56 -16.46
C ARG A 304 -4.50 9.14 -16.00
N PHE A 305 -3.55 8.54 -15.29
CA PHE A 305 -3.69 7.22 -14.70
C PHE A 305 -4.89 7.15 -13.74
N LEU A 306 -5.04 8.12 -12.83
CA LEU A 306 -6.16 8.16 -11.88
C LEU A 306 -7.52 8.38 -12.57
N GLN A 307 -7.55 9.20 -13.62
CA GLN A 307 -8.75 9.39 -14.45
C GLN A 307 -9.12 8.12 -15.20
N ASP A 308 -8.16 7.49 -15.89
CA ASP A 308 -8.39 6.26 -16.65
C ASP A 308 -8.84 5.12 -15.74
N ALA A 309 -8.23 5.00 -14.56
CA ALA A 309 -8.63 4.03 -13.54
C ALA A 309 -10.08 4.27 -13.07
N TYR A 310 -10.44 5.52 -12.73
CA TYR A 310 -11.82 5.87 -12.37
C TYR A 310 -12.82 5.59 -13.49
N LEU A 311 -12.50 5.99 -14.71
CA LEU A 311 -13.35 5.77 -15.88
C LEU A 311 -13.52 4.29 -16.22
N SER A 312 -12.48 3.48 -16.04
CA SER A 312 -12.56 2.03 -16.26
C SER A 312 -13.57 1.37 -15.33
N VAL A 313 -13.59 1.76 -14.06
CA VAL A 313 -14.55 1.27 -13.07
C VAL A 313 -15.95 1.83 -13.36
N LEU A 314 -16.06 3.12 -13.67
CA LEU A 314 -17.34 3.75 -14.01
C LEU A 314 -17.99 3.13 -15.25
N TYR A 315 -17.22 2.78 -16.28
CA TYR A 315 -17.74 2.19 -17.52
C TYR A 315 -18.01 0.69 -17.41
N SER A 316 -17.39 0.01 -16.44
CA SER A 316 -17.66 -1.39 -16.15
C SER A 316 -18.92 -1.58 -15.31
N PHE A 317 -19.34 -0.54 -14.59
CA PHE A 317 -20.54 -0.55 -13.77
C PHE A 317 -21.82 -0.68 -14.61
N GLN A 318 -22.55 -1.80 -14.44
CA GLN A 318 -23.80 -2.11 -15.16
C GLN A 318 -25.04 -1.41 -14.59
N GLY A 319 -24.87 -0.33 -13.82
CA GLY A 319 -25.95 0.39 -13.15
C GLY A 319 -26.51 1.59 -13.93
N PRO A 320 -27.33 2.42 -13.27
CA PRO A 320 -27.96 3.60 -13.89
C PRO A 320 -26.94 4.58 -14.47
N LYS A 321 -27.30 5.26 -15.56
CA LYS A 321 -26.42 6.23 -16.21
C LYS A 321 -26.19 7.46 -15.33
N TYR A 322 -24.96 7.96 -15.34
CA TYR A 322 -24.61 9.24 -14.73
C TYR A 322 -25.01 10.40 -15.65
N LYS A 323 -25.33 11.55 -15.05
CA LYS A 323 -25.69 12.80 -15.74
C LYS A 323 -24.54 13.81 -15.75
N ARG A 324 -23.65 13.74 -14.75
CA ARG A 324 -22.49 14.62 -14.63
C ARG A 324 -21.29 13.85 -14.10
N LEU A 325 -20.12 14.13 -14.67
CA LEU A 325 -18.83 13.67 -14.18
C LEU A 325 -17.88 14.89 -14.18
N SER A 326 -17.18 15.11 -13.08
CA SER A 326 -16.11 16.11 -12.97
C SER A 326 -14.93 15.56 -12.21
N PHE A 327 -13.74 16.08 -12.54
CA PHE A 327 -12.47 15.73 -11.91
C PHE A 327 -11.79 17.01 -11.44
N ASP A 328 -11.38 17.03 -10.17
CA ASP A 328 -10.62 18.11 -9.56
C ASP A 328 -9.24 17.60 -9.15
N VAL A 329 -8.18 18.24 -9.65
CA VAL A 329 -6.78 17.89 -9.33
C VAL A 329 -6.29 18.78 -8.20
N HIS A 330 -5.78 18.20 -7.14
CA HIS A 330 -5.24 18.90 -5.98
C HIS A 330 -3.76 18.55 -5.78
N GLY A 331 -2.96 19.50 -5.27
CA GLY A 331 -1.58 19.24 -4.84
C GLY A 331 -0.55 19.09 -5.97
N ARG A 332 -0.87 19.61 -7.17
CA ARG A 332 0.05 19.69 -8.31
C ARG A 332 1.23 20.62 -7.97
N SER A 333 2.44 20.08 -8.00
CA SER A 333 3.68 20.84 -7.88
C SER A 333 4.14 21.22 -9.29
N SER A 334 4.49 22.48 -9.53
CA SER A 334 5.03 22.86 -10.84
C SER A 334 6.36 22.14 -11.11
N SER A 335 6.30 21.18 -12.06
CA SER A 335 7.34 20.48 -12.84
C SER A 335 7.91 19.16 -12.30
N PRO A 336 8.04 18.17 -13.21
CA PRO A 336 9.32 17.94 -13.88
C PRO A 336 9.29 18.16 -15.40
N THR A 337 10.48 18.37 -15.95
CA THR A 337 10.80 18.57 -17.37
C THR A 337 10.46 17.33 -18.20
N PRO A 338 9.73 17.43 -19.33
CA PRO A 338 9.43 16.27 -20.17
C PRO A 338 10.69 15.78 -20.89
N VAL A 339 11.01 14.49 -20.76
CA VAL A 339 11.90 13.78 -21.69
C VAL A 339 11.12 13.58 -22.99
N VAL A 340 11.30 14.51 -23.92
CA VAL A 340 10.73 14.40 -25.26
C VAL A 340 11.69 13.54 -26.10
N ALA A 341 11.29 12.31 -26.42
CA ALA A 341 11.84 11.63 -27.58
C ALA A 341 11.51 12.50 -28.80
N PRO A 342 12.50 12.94 -29.60
CA PRO A 342 12.25 13.87 -30.69
C PRO A 342 11.38 13.20 -31.76
N ASP A 343 10.10 13.56 -31.80
CA ASP A 343 9.28 13.39 -32.99
C ASP A 343 9.61 14.54 -33.95
N PRO A 344 10.23 14.27 -35.12
CA PRO A 344 10.55 15.29 -36.11
C PRO A 344 9.30 15.96 -36.73
N ARG A 345 8.08 15.60 -36.30
CA ARG A 345 6.82 16.19 -36.76
C ARG A 345 6.15 17.16 -35.78
N SER A 346 6.72 17.41 -34.59
CA SER A 346 6.15 18.42 -33.68
C SER A 346 6.42 19.84 -34.18
N THR A 347 5.53 20.34 -35.03
CA THR A 347 5.46 21.76 -35.37
C THR A 347 4.32 22.39 -34.57
N GLY A 348 4.55 22.62 -33.27
CA GLY A 348 3.61 23.34 -32.43
C GLY A 348 3.35 24.73 -33.00
N GLU A 349 2.11 25.00 -33.41
CA GLU A 349 1.68 26.34 -33.84
C GLU A 349 1.25 27.12 -32.59
N LEU A 350 1.99 28.17 -32.25
CA LEU A 350 1.69 29.07 -31.14
C LEU A 350 0.96 30.31 -31.68
N ARG A 351 -0.21 30.63 -31.11
CA ARG A 351 -0.98 31.84 -31.43
C ARG A 351 -0.93 32.82 -30.27
N ILE A 352 -0.53 34.06 -30.55
CA ILE A 352 -0.44 35.14 -29.55
C ILE A 352 -1.22 36.35 -30.07
N ILE A 353 -1.97 37.00 -29.19
CA ILE A 353 -2.74 38.22 -29.50
C ILE A 353 -2.07 39.40 -28.77
N TYR A 354 -1.72 40.44 -29.51
CA TYR A 354 -1.06 41.65 -29.07
C TYR A 354 -2.05 42.81 -28.99
N ALA A 355 -1.83 43.77 -28.09
CA ALA A 355 -2.73 44.91 -27.93
C ALA A 355 -2.71 45.92 -29.10
N ASN A 356 -1.77 45.78 -30.06
CA ASN A 356 -1.77 46.56 -31.29
C ASN A 356 -0.88 45.91 -32.37
N ARG A 357 -1.13 46.30 -33.64
CA ARG A 357 -0.42 45.78 -34.81
C ARG A 357 1.09 46.03 -34.83
N PHE A 358 1.56 47.12 -34.23
CA PHE A 358 2.98 47.47 -34.25
C PHE A 358 3.81 46.52 -33.37
N GLN A 359 3.24 46.08 -32.25
CA GLN A 359 3.85 45.06 -31.40
C GLN A 359 3.88 43.69 -32.08
N ALA A 360 2.79 43.31 -32.75
CA ALA A 360 2.76 42.07 -33.53
C ALA A 360 3.80 42.07 -34.67
N ALA A 361 3.96 43.19 -35.38
CA ALA A 361 4.95 43.32 -36.44
C ALA A 361 6.40 43.31 -35.91
N ALA A 362 6.67 43.97 -34.79
CA ALA A 362 7.97 43.95 -34.14
C ALA A 362 8.37 42.53 -33.70
N ALA A 363 7.42 41.77 -33.14
CA ALA A 363 7.64 40.40 -32.72
C ALA A 363 7.94 39.46 -33.92
N VAL A 364 7.26 39.62 -35.06
CA VAL A 364 7.59 38.86 -36.29
C VAL A 364 9.03 39.09 -36.72
N ASN A 365 9.47 40.35 -36.75
CA ASN A 365 10.82 40.69 -37.17
C ASN A 365 11.88 40.11 -36.22
N GLY A 366 11.65 40.21 -34.90
CA GLY A 366 12.52 39.60 -33.90
C GLY A 366 12.63 38.08 -34.06
N ILE A 367 11.50 37.39 -34.27
CA ILE A 367 11.47 35.92 -34.41
C ILE A 367 12.17 35.47 -35.70
N ASN A 368 11.89 36.10 -36.83
CA ASN A 368 12.50 35.71 -38.10
C ASN A 368 14.02 36.00 -38.11
N ALA A 369 14.51 36.99 -37.36
CA ALA A 369 15.93 37.25 -37.20
C ALA A 369 16.66 36.13 -36.42
N MET A 370 15.99 35.44 -35.51
CA MET A 370 16.57 34.32 -34.74
C MET A 370 16.75 33.05 -35.57
N ALA A 371 16.08 32.92 -36.72
CA ALA A 371 16.10 31.70 -37.54
C ALA A 371 17.47 31.39 -38.20
N GLN A 372 18.46 32.29 -38.09
CA GLN A 372 19.77 32.13 -38.72
C GLN A 372 20.75 31.25 -37.91
N ASN A 373 20.39 30.81 -36.69
CA ASN A 373 21.30 30.15 -35.74
C ASN A 373 20.99 28.66 -35.48
N GLY A 374 20.47 27.93 -36.49
CA GLY A 374 20.22 26.48 -36.38
C GLY A 374 18.89 26.09 -35.73
N LEU A 375 18.02 27.07 -35.43
CA LEU A 375 16.65 26.89 -34.97
C LEU A 375 15.69 27.38 -36.07
N ASN A 376 14.68 26.59 -36.44
CA ASN A 376 13.74 26.97 -37.50
C ASN A 376 12.48 27.61 -36.90
N TYR A 377 12.45 28.95 -36.91
CA TYR A 377 11.27 29.73 -36.54
C TYR A 377 10.65 30.39 -37.77
N ALA A 378 9.32 30.32 -37.88
CA ALA A 378 8.59 31.07 -38.89
C ALA A 378 7.41 31.80 -38.23
N ALA A 379 7.35 33.11 -38.39
CA ALA A 379 6.31 33.95 -37.84
C ALA A 379 5.61 34.77 -38.93
N ALA A 380 4.28 34.86 -38.87
CA ALA A 380 3.48 35.66 -39.80
C ALA A 380 2.28 36.34 -39.10
N VAL A 381 2.01 37.59 -39.48
CA VAL A 381 0.78 38.31 -39.12
C VAL A 381 -0.29 38.00 -40.16
N ARG A 382 -1.56 37.85 -39.75
CA ARG A 382 -2.66 37.51 -40.68
C ARG A 382 -3.64 38.69 -40.83
N GLY A 383 -3.74 39.26 -42.03
CA GLY A 383 -4.80 40.22 -42.42
C GLY A 383 -4.54 41.68 -42.03
N GLU A 384 -5.29 42.59 -42.66
CA GLU A 384 -4.98 44.04 -42.70
C GLU A 384 -5.19 44.78 -41.36
N ASP A 385 -5.97 44.22 -40.41
CA ASP A 385 -6.27 44.83 -39.10
C ASP A 385 -6.07 43.89 -37.89
N SER A 386 -5.42 42.72 -38.03
CA SER A 386 -5.41 41.75 -36.92
C SER A 386 -4.21 41.87 -35.97
N GLU A 387 -4.55 41.98 -34.69
CA GLU A 387 -3.71 41.94 -33.49
C GLU A 387 -3.14 40.54 -33.18
N SER A 388 -3.33 39.55 -34.06
CA SER A 388 -2.94 38.16 -33.78
C SER A 388 -1.77 37.68 -34.63
N LEU A 389 -0.73 37.24 -33.94
CA LEU A 389 0.46 36.60 -34.48
C LEU A 389 0.29 35.08 -34.45
N ARG A 390 0.68 34.40 -35.54
CA ARG A 390 0.92 32.95 -35.50
C ARG A 390 2.39 32.67 -35.71
N VAL A 391 2.93 31.86 -34.82
CA VAL A 391 4.31 31.40 -34.85
C VAL A 391 4.31 29.90 -35.02
N LYS A 392 4.89 29.43 -36.12
CA LYS A 392 5.20 28.02 -36.29
C LYS A 392 6.61 27.80 -35.77
N LEU A 393 6.71 27.07 -34.67
CA LEU A 393 7.98 26.77 -34.03
C LEU A 393 8.41 25.36 -34.44
N SER A 394 9.66 25.21 -34.87
CA SER A 394 10.26 23.91 -35.17
C SER A 394 11.68 23.89 -34.63
N LEU A 395 11.85 23.22 -33.49
CA LEU A 395 13.13 23.10 -32.81
C LEU A 395 13.91 21.94 -33.43
N GLN A 396 15.08 22.22 -33.99
CA GLN A 396 16.05 21.18 -34.34
C GLN A 396 17.00 21.00 -33.15
N PHE A 397 16.90 19.86 -32.48
CA PHE A 397 17.81 19.36 -31.44
C PHE A 397 17.93 20.21 -30.15
N PRO A 398 16.88 20.24 -29.28
CA PRO A 398 17.08 20.70 -27.90
C PRO A 398 18.14 19.85 -27.21
N THR A 399 19.06 20.49 -26.48
CA THR A 399 20.24 19.81 -25.91
C THR A 399 19.89 18.96 -24.68
N GLY A 400 18.70 19.15 -24.12
CA GLY A 400 18.25 18.48 -22.90
C GLY A 400 18.84 19.09 -21.62
N ASN A 401 19.73 20.08 -21.76
CA ASN A 401 20.24 20.87 -20.64
C ASN A 401 19.35 22.10 -20.46
N VAL A 402 18.58 22.13 -19.37
CA VAL A 402 17.58 23.17 -19.09
C VAL A 402 18.18 24.57 -19.05
N ASP A 403 19.35 24.75 -18.42
CA ASP A 403 19.98 26.07 -18.32
C ASP A 403 20.50 26.54 -19.68
N GLN A 404 21.03 25.62 -20.47
CA GLN A 404 21.51 25.91 -21.81
C GLN A 404 20.36 26.19 -22.75
N ASP A 405 19.36 25.32 -22.82
CA ASP A 405 18.17 25.45 -23.66
C ASP A 405 17.35 26.70 -23.26
N ARG A 406 17.29 27.04 -21.97
CA ARG A 406 16.66 28.30 -21.53
C ARG A 406 17.40 29.52 -22.07
N ARG A 407 18.74 29.55 -21.98
CA ARG A 407 19.56 30.66 -22.49
C ARG A 407 19.61 30.74 -24.02
N THR A 408 19.54 29.60 -24.72
CA THR A 408 19.71 29.53 -26.18
C THR A 408 18.38 29.60 -26.94
N ILE A 409 17.26 29.21 -26.33
CA ILE A 409 15.95 29.11 -26.98
C ILE A 409 14.90 29.98 -26.28
N VAL A 410 14.72 29.84 -24.97
CA VAL A 410 13.59 30.44 -24.24
C VAL A 410 13.77 31.95 -24.03
N ASP A 411 14.91 32.38 -23.49
CA ASP A 411 15.17 33.79 -23.20
C ASP A 411 15.22 34.64 -24.49
N PRO A 412 15.85 34.19 -25.60
CA PRO A 412 15.79 34.90 -26.88
C PRO A 412 14.37 35.00 -27.45
N LEU A 413 13.58 33.90 -27.39
CA LEU A 413 12.21 33.90 -27.88
C LEU A 413 11.29 34.79 -27.04
N ALA A 414 11.43 34.77 -25.72
CA ALA A 414 10.71 35.67 -24.82
C ALA A 414 11.08 37.13 -25.11
N THR A 415 12.37 37.42 -25.35
CA THR A 415 12.83 38.75 -25.75
C THR A 415 12.21 39.17 -27.08
N ALA A 416 12.10 38.27 -28.06
CA ALA A 416 11.49 38.57 -29.36
C ALA A 416 9.98 38.81 -29.26
N LEU A 417 9.29 38.09 -28.37
CA LEU A 417 7.85 38.21 -28.16
C LEU A 417 7.49 39.45 -27.32
N PHE A 418 8.29 39.80 -26.31
CA PHE A 418 7.91 40.78 -25.29
C PHE A 418 8.82 42.00 -25.18
N GLY A 419 10.01 41.96 -25.80
CA GLY A 419 11.06 42.97 -25.61
C GLY A 419 10.92 44.25 -26.43
N GLY A 420 10.00 44.32 -27.39
CA GLY A 420 9.83 45.50 -28.26
C GLY A 420 11.03 45.77 -29.19
N ALA A 421 10.78 46.47 -30.30
CA ALA A 421 11.76 46.66 -31.38
C ALA A 421 13.09 47.35 -30.98
N TYR A 422 13.10 48.09 -29.86
CA TYR A 422 14.28 48.83 -29.41
C TYR A 422 15.43 47.95 -28.90
N ASN A 423 15.15 46.69 -28.54
CA ASN A 423 16.16 45.76 -28.03
C ASN A 423 16.86 44.92 -29.11
N PHE A 424 16.48 45.07 -30.39
CA PHE A 424 16.97 44.24 -31.50
C PHE A 424 17.87 44.99 -32.50
N LEU A 425 18.36 46.19 -32.15
CA LEU A 425 19.22 46.98 -33.05
C LEU A 425 20.62 46.39 -33.25
N LEU A 426 21.02 45.35 -32.50
CA LEU A 426 22.20 44.55 -32.79
C LEU A 426 21.88 43.06 -32.56
N PRO A 427 22.28 42.16 -33.47
CA PRO A 427 22.07 40.73 -33.28
C PRO A 427 22.78 40.28 -31.99
N PRO A 428 22.18 39.41 -31.16
CA PRO A 428 22.85 38.89 -29.97
C PRO A 428 23.98 37.96 -30.41
N LEU A 429 25.15 38.55 -30.65
CA LEU A 429 26.41 37.87 -30.86
C LEU A 429 26.90 37.37 -29.50
N PHE A 430 26.73 36.08 -29.24
CA PHE A 430 27.62 35.34 -28.36
C PHE A 430 28.98 35.20 -29.06
N PRO A 431 30.16 35.11 -28.42
CA PRO A 431 30.60 35.48 -27.07
C PRO A 431 31.72 36.55 -27.12
N HIS A 432 31.59 37.64 -26.35
CA HIS A 432 32.67 38.47 -25.76
C HIS A 432 32.06 39.83 -25.34
N ALA A 433 31.37 39.90 -24.19
CA ALA A 433 31.12 41.19 -23.52
C ALA A 433 30.76 40.98 -22.03
N PRO A 434 31.12 41.94 -21.15
CA PRO A 434 31.18 41.78 -19.70
C PRO A 434 29.84 42.06 -19.00
N GLN A 435 29.57 41.26 -17.97
CA GLN A 435 28.83 41.45 -16.71
C GLN A 435 27.64 42.42 -16.56
N PHE A 436 27.13 43.12 -17.57
CA PHE A 436 26.17 44.22 -17.37
C PHE A 436 24.67 43.88 -17.58
N VAL A 437 24.29 42.61 -17.77
CA VAL A 437 22.87 42.22 -17.96
C VAL A 437 22.31 41.41 -16.79
N TYR A 438 23.03 41.33 -15.67
CA TYR A 438 22.53 40.65 -14.47
C TYR A 438 21.67 41.52 -13.54
N GLU A 439 21.57 42.84 -13.77
CA GLU A 439 20.97 43.76 -12.77
C GLU A 439 19.56 44.28 -13.11
N THR A 440 19.03 44.08 -14.31
CA THR A 440 17.73 44.70 -14.68
C THR A 440 16.50 43.81 -14.57
N VAL A 441 16.64 42.58 -14.09
CA VAL A 441 15.48 41.74 -13.75
C VAL A 441 15.73 41.08 -12.39
N GLN A 442 15.38 41.77 -11.32
CA GLN A 442 14.96 41.09 -10.09
C GLN A 442 13.47 40.81 -10.22
N TRP A 443 13.10 39.56 -9.90
CA TRP A 443 11.81 38.89 -10.07
C TRP A 443 10.56 39.76 -9.96
#